data_AF-A0A135U9M4-F1
#
_entry.id   AF-A0A135U9M4-F1
#
_cell.length_a   1.000
_cell.length_b   1.000
_cell.length_c   1.000
_cell.angle_alpha   90.00
_cell.angle_beta   90.00
_cell.angle_gamma   90.00
#
_symmetry.space_group_name_H-M   'P 1'
#
loop_
_entity.id
_entity.type
_entity.pdbx_description
1 polymer ?
#
loop_
_entity_poly.entity_id
_entity_poly.type
_entity_poly.pdbx_seq_one_letter_code
_entity_poly.pdbx_strand_id
1 'polypeptide(L)' 'MAVYDNRGPGWTPAQMKAGNVTIVLDDKGAAPYREPKDVFQTPEGEFGFVSWVDQSVLRA' A
#
# COMPACT_ATOMS: atom_id res chain seq x y z
N MET A 1 2.11 0.37 -12.06
CA MET A 1 2.44 -0.37 -10.83
C MET A 1 3.48 0.42 -10.05
N ALA A 2 3.37 0.45 -8.73
CA ALA A 2 4.20 1.28 -7.87
C ALA A 2 4.83 0.43 -6.75
N VAL A 3 5.98 0.88 -6.25
CA VAL A 3 6.67 0.28 -5.09
C VAL A 3 7.02 1.35 -4.06
N TYR A 4 7.10 0.93 -2.80
CA TYR A 4 7.47 1.79 -1.68
C TYR A 4 8.35 0.98 -0.71
N ASP A 5 9.52 1.52 -0.36
CA ASP A 5 10.47 0.95 0.62
C ASP A 5 10.76 -0.57 0.46
N ASN A 6 10.79 -1.06 -0.78
CA ASN A 6 11.17 -2.44 -1.06
C ASN A 6 12.67 -2.64 -0.79
N ARG A 7 13.01 -3.70 -0.06
CA ARG A 7 14.39 -4.04 0.31
C ARG A 7 14.72 -5.49 -0.06
N GLY A 8 15.99 -5.76 -0.31
CA GLY A 8 16.51 -7.09 -0.63
C GLY A 8 16.95 -7.26 -2.08
N PRO A 9 17.50 -8.44 -2.44
CA PRO A 9 18.21 -8.67 -3.70
C PRO A 9 17.32 -8.64 -4.96
N GLY A 10 15.99 -8.72 -4.79
CA GLY A 10 15.02 -8.64 -5.89
C GLY A 10 14.65 -7.22 -6.31
N TRP A 11 15.22 -6.19 -5.67
CA TRP A 11 14.86 -4.79 -5.92
C TRP A 11 16.02 -3.99 -6.52
N THR A 12 15.79 -3.46 -7.72
CA THR A 12 16.54 -2.37 -8.34
C THR A 12 15.62 -1.58 -9.27
N PRO A 13 15.89 -0.28 -9.55
CA PRO A 13 15.13 0.49 -10.54
C PRO A 13 15.09 -0.17 -11.93
N ALA A 14 16.17 -0.87 -12.33
CA ALA A 14 16.24 -1.59 -13.60
C ALA A 14 15.29 -2.80 -13.64
N GLN A 15 15.27 -3.62 -12.59
CA GLN A 15 14.34 -4.76 -12.46
C GLN A 15 12.89 -4.29 -12.39
N MET A 16 12.61 -3.21 -11.65
CA MET A 16 11.28 -2.61 -11.57
C MET A 16 10.80 -2.14 -12.95
N LYS A 17 11.66 -1.41 -13.70
CA LYS A 17 11.36 -0.99 -15.07
C LYS A 17 11.10 -2.19 -16.00
N ALA A 18 11.93 -3.24 -15.92
CA ALA A 18 11.74 -4.46 -16.71
C ALA A 18 10.43 -5.20 -16.39
N GLY A 19 9.96 -5.12 -15.14
CA GLY A 19 8.69 -5.68 -14.66
C GLY A 19 7.48 -4.76 -14.79
N ASN A 20 7.57 -3.66 -15.53
CA ASN A 20 6.49 -2.66 -15.68
C ASN A 20 6.05 -1.98 -14.35
N VAL A 21 6.96 -1.93 -13.38
CA VAL A 21 6.87 -1.07 -12.18
C VAL A 21 7.56 0.25 -12.51
N THR A 22 6.76 1.31 -12.67
CA THR A 22 7.24 2.59 -13.21
C THR A 22 7.26 3.72 -12.18
N ILE A 23 6.73 3.48 -10.98
CA ILE A 23 6.59 4.50 -9.94
C ILE A 23 7.26 4.01 -8.66
N VAL A 24 8.19 4.81 -8.13
CA VAL A 24 8.71 4.65 -6.76
C VAL A 24 8.05 5.73 -5.92
N LEU A 25 7.26 5.33 -4.94
CA LEU A 25 6.55 6.26 -4.06
C LEU A 25 7.50 6.77 -2.97
N ASP A 26 7.27 8.02 -2.55
CA ASP A 26 7.75 8.54 -1.29
C ASP A 26 6.73 8.26 -0.17
N ASP A 27 7.06 8.62 1.07
CA ASP A 27 6.18 8.39 2.23
C ASP A 27 4.79 9.02 2.06
N LYS A 28 4.70 10.16 1.36
CA LYS A 28 3.45 10.85 1.09
C LYS A 28 2.62 10.11 0.05
N GLY A 29 3.25 9.65 -1.02
CA GLY A 29 2.61 8.87 -2.08
C GLY A 29 2.14 7.50 -1.59
N ALA A 30 2.82 6.91 -0.61
CA ALA A 30 2.43 5.65 0.01
C ALA A 30 1.36 5.80 1.09
N ALA A 31 1.19 7.00 1.66
CA ALA A 31 0.28 7.24 2.78
C ALA A 31 -1.15 6.70 2.60
N PRO A 32 -1.80 6.83 1.43
CA PRO A 32 -3.17 6.33 1.23
C PRO A 32 -3.28 4.80 1.15
N TYR A 33 -2.16 4.08 1.19
CA TYR A 33 -2.11 2.63 0.98
C TYR A 33 -1.35 1.90 2.09
N ARG A 34 -1.04 2.59 3.19
CA ARG A 34 -0.02 2.15 4.15
C ARG A 34 -0.57 1.15 5.16
N GLU A 35 -1.81 1.33 5.58
CA GLU A 35 -2.49 0.46 6.53
C GLU A 35 -3.82 -0.05 5.95
N PRO A 36 -4.35 -1.19 6.43
CA PRO A 36 -5.67 -1.67 5.99
C PRO A 36 -6.78 -0.63 6.15
N LYS A 37 -6.72 0.22 7.19
CA LYS A 37 -7.68 1.32 7.36
C LYS A 37 -7.67 2.32 6.19
N ASP A 38 -6.50 2.59 5.61
CA ASP A 38 -6.37 3.57 4.53
C ASP A 38 -6.99 3.09 3.21
N VAL A 39 -7.21 1.77 3.06
CA VAL A 39 -7.61 1.13 1.80
C VAL A 39 -9.04 0.56 1.84
N PHE A 40 -9.49 0.10 3.02
CA PHE A 40 -10.78 -0.58 3.17
C PHE A 40 -11.92 0.31 3.70
N GLN A 41 -11.72 1.63 3.75
CA GLN A 41 -12.75 2.61 4.08
C GLN A 41 -13.41 3.18 2.82
N THR A 42 -14.67 3.60 2.97
CA THR A 42 -15.31 4.52 2.00
C THR A 42 -14.67 5.92 2.11
N PRO A 43 -14.92 6.83 1.15
CA PRO A 43 -14.47 8.22 1.27
C PRO A 43 -14.94 8.93 2.56
N GLU A 44 -16.02 8.46 3.16
CA GLU A 44 -16.59 8.96 4.43
C GLU A 44 -15.91 8.35 5.67
N GLY A 45 -14.99 7.41 5.51
CA GLY A 45 -14.29 6.72 6.61
C GLY A 45 -15.00 5.47 7.13
N GLU A 46 -16.07 5.03 6.49
CA GLU A 46 -16.86 3.87 6.92
C GLU A 46 -16.25 2.56 6.42
N PHE A 47 -16.25 1.53 7.26
CA PHE A 47 -15.78 0.20 6.87
C PHE A 47 -16.90 -0.64 6.26
N GLY A 48 -16.61 -1.30 5.13
CA GLY A 48 -17.53 -2.24 4.48
C GLY A 48 -17.44 -3.66 5.06
N PHE A 49 -17.40 -4.67 4.18
CA PHE A 49 -17.30 -6.08 4.55
C PHE A 49 -15.88 -6.51 4.96
N VAL A 50 -15.41 -6.00 6.10
CA VAL A 50 -14.04 -6.23 6.61
C VAL A 50 -13.97 -7.20 7.80
N SER A 51 -15.04 -7.96 8.05
CA SER A 51 -15.12 -8.90 9.20
C SER A 51 -14.08 -10.01 9.18
N TRP A 52 -13.47 -10.28 8.02
CA TRP A 52 -12.40 -11.25 7.84
C TRP A 52 -11.00 -10.69 8.11
N VAL A 53 -10.87 -9.37 8.26
CA VAL A 53 -9.61 -8.70 8.60
C VAL A 53 -9.43 -8.71 10.12
N ASP A 54 -8.19 -8.80 10.59
CA ASP A 54 -7.90 -8.59 12.02
C ASP A 54 -8.34 -7.17 12.42
N GLN A 55 -9.29 -7.07 13.36
CA GLN A 55 -9.85 -5.77 13.74
C GLN A 55 -8.86 -4.89 14.51
N SER A 56 -7.74 -5.44 15.00
CA SER A 56 -6.69 -4.65 15.66
C SER A 56 -5.97 -3.70 14.72
N VAL A 57 -5.93 -3.97 13.42
CA VAL A 57 -5.25 -3.15 12.39
C VAL A 57 -6.18 -2.15 11.69
N LEU A 58 -7.45 -2.06 12.12
CA LEU A 58 -8.44 -1.10 11.62
C LEU A 58 -8.67 0.08 12.59
N ARG A 59 -7.88 0.16 13.66
CA ARG A 59 -8.04 1.17 14.71
C ARG A 59 -7.47 2.52 14.29
N ALA A 60 -8.15 3.59 14.69
CA ALA A 60 -7.75 4.97 14.44
C ALA A 60 -6.44 5.31 15.15
#